data_AF-A0A2V8XFU0-F1
#
_entry.id   AF-A0A2V8XFU0-F1
#
_cell.length_a   1.000
_cell.length_b   1.000
_cell.length_c   1.000
_cell.angle_alpha   90.00
_cell.angle_beta   90.00
_cell.angle_gamma   90.00
#
_symmetry.space_group_name_H-M   'P 1'
#
loop_
_entity.id
_entity.type
_entity.pdbx_description
1 polymer ?
#
loop_
_entity_poly.entity_id
_entity_poly.type
_entity_poly.pdbx_seq_one_letter_code
_entity_poly.pdbx_strand_id
1 'polypeptide(L)' 'MPKTRESSSPTIGKSRKAKTHPTREQIALRAYHFYLERGGVPGNELEDWTRAERELLEKYSKSRGKTSPKPIAA' A
#
# COMPACT_ATOMS: atom_id res chain seq x y z
N MET A 1 -15.03 -34.10 5.92
CA MET A 1 -13.94 -33.65 5.03
C MET A 1 -13.74 -32.15 5.20
N PRO A 2 -12.76 -31.63 5.97
CA PRO A 2 -12.43 -30.20 5.93
C PRO A 2 -11.19 -29.98 5.08
N LYS A 3 -11.33 -29.24 3.97
CA LYS A 3 -10.18 -28.71 3.22
C LYS A 3 -9.75 -27.41 3.89
N THR A 4 -8.79 -27.51 4.81
CA THR A 4 -7.97 -26.37 5.20
C THR A 4 -7.10 -25.99 4.01
N ARG A 5 -7.20 -24.74 3.55
CA ARG A 5 -6.05 -24.09 2.93
C ARG A 5 -6.08 -22.61 3.29
N GLU A 6 -5.42 -22.35 4.41
CA GLU A 6 -4.47 -21.26 4.59
C GLU A 6 -4.30 -20.41 3.32
N SER A 7 -4.84 -19.20 3.35
CA SER A 7 -4.55 -18.18 2.35
C SER A 7 -4.32 -16.88 3.11
N SER A 8 -3.10 -16.81 3.62
CA SER A 8 -2.31 -15.59 3.80
C SER A 8 -2.97 -14.49 4.65
N SER A 9 -2.75 -14.56 5.96
CA SER A 9 -2.66 -13.34 6.75
C SER A 9 -1.50 -12.50 6.21
N PRO A 10 -1.71 -11.28 5.67
CA PRO A 10 -0.60 -10.40 5.44
C PRO A 10 -0.17 -9.87 6.82
N THR A 11 0.80 -10.53 7.44
CA THR A 11 1.64 -9.88 8.44
C THR A 11 2.46 -8.80 7.74
N ILE A 12 1.85 -7.66 7.42
CA ILE A 12 2.57 -6.48 6.93
C ILE A 12 3.21 -5.78 8.14
N GLY A 13 4.24 -6.45 8.65
CA GLY A 13 5.24 -5.84 9.48
C GLY A 13 5.99 -4.77 8.67
N LYS A 14 5.49 -3.55 8.73
CA LYS A 14 6.32 -2.35 8.94
C LYS A 14 7.50 -2.16 7.97
N SER A 15 7.23 -1.89 6.69
CA SER A 15 8.19 -1.19 5.82
C SER A 15 8.16 0.32 6.09
N ARG A 16 8.59 0.69 7.31
CA ARG A 16 9.25 1.99 7.51
C ARG A 16 10.49 1.91 6.62
N LYS A 17 10.58 2.70 5.54
CA LYS A 17 11.78 3.44 5.06
C LYS A 17 11.53 4.00 3.66
N ALA A 18 11.16 5.28 3.66
CA ALA A 18 11.61 6.32 2.74
C ALA A 18 12.38 5.85 1.48
N LYS A 19 11.64 5.68 0.39
CA LYS A 19 12.12 5.93 -0.96
C LYS A 19 11.11 6.87 -1.60
N THR A 20 11.59 7.86 -2.34
CA THR A 20 10.82 8.95 -2.98
C THR A 20 9.66 8.48 -3.86
N HIS A 21 9.61 7.18 -4.18
CA HIS A 21 8.55 6.54 -4.93
C HIS A 21 7.94 5.35 -4.16
N PRO A 22 6.63 5.12 -4.29
CA PRO A 22 6.00 3.90 -3.79
C PRO A 22 6.66 2.67 -4.42
N THR A 23 6.89 1.66 -3.59
CA THR A 23 7.46 0.40 -4.07
C THR A 23 6.38 -0.45 -4.74
N ARG A 24 6.76 -1.27 -5.72
CA ARG A 24 5.86 -2.20 -6.41
C ARG A 24 5.06 -3.07 -5.44
N GLU A 25 5.68 -3.51 -4.35
CA GLU A 25 5.03 -4.31 -3.31
C GLU A 25 3.90 -3.54 -2.60
N GLN A 26 4.09 -2.25 -2.33
CA GLN A 26 3.05 -1.41 -1.73
C GLN A 26 1.89 -1.18 -2.70
N ILE A 27 2.20 -0.99 -3.98
CA ILE A 27 1.18 -0.87 -5.04
C ILE A 27 0.37 -2.17 -5.12
N ALA A 28 1.04 -3.33 -5.13
CA ALA A 28 0.40 -4.63 -5.17
C ALA A 28 -0.51 -4.88 -3.95
N LEU A 29 -0.05 -4.55 -2.74
CA LEU A 29 -0.86 -4.64 -1.52
C LEU A 29 -2.11 -3.75 -1.61
N ARG A 30 -1.94 -2.52 -2.11
CA ARG A 30 -3.05 -1.58 -2.24
C ARG A 30 -4.04 -2.02 -3.33
N ALA A 31 -3.56 -2.56 -4.45
CA ALA A 31 -4.39 -3.15 -5.49
C ALA A 31 -5.17 -4.37 -4.99
N TYR A 32 -4.54 -5.22 -4.18
CA TYR A 32 -5.20 -6.36 -3.55
C TYR A 32 -6.36 -5.95 -2.64
N HIS A 33 -6.22 -4.84 -1.92
CA HIS A 33 -7.32 -4.31 -1.12
C HIS A 33 -8.50 -3.87 -2.00
N PHE A 34 -8.26 -3.19 -3.13
CA PHE A 34 -9.33 -2.84 -4.07
C PHE A 34 -10.02 -4.08 -4.66
N TYR A 35 -9.25 -5.12 -4.97
CA TYR A 35 -9.78 -6.42 -5.40
C TYR A 35 -10.71 -7.03 -4.35
N LEU A 36 -10.32 -7.01 -3.06
CA LEU A 36 -11.17 -7.46 -1.96
C LEU A 36 -12.43 -6.59 -1.80
N GLU A 37 -12.30 -5.26 -1.90
CA GLU A 37 -13.43 -4.32 -1.82
C GLU A 37 -14.46 -4.53 -2.95
N ARG A 38 -14.03 -4.97 -4.13
CA ARG A 38 -14.92 -5.36 -5.25
C ARG A 38 -15.53 -6.76 -5.09
N GLY A 39 -15.25 -7.48 -4.01
CA GLY A 39 -15.74 -8.86 -3.82
C GLY A 39 -14.91 -9.92 -4.55
N GLY A 40 -13.65 -9.62 -4.87
CA GLY A 40 -12.72 -10.60 -5.43
C GLY A 40 -12.97 -10.95 -6.90
N VAL A 41 -13.54 -10.01 -7.67
CA VAL A 41 -13.82 -10.23 -9.10
C VAL A 41 -12.53 -10.07 -9.92
N PRO A 42 -12.05 -11.13 -10.60
CA PRO A 42 -10.91 -11.04 -11.51
C PRO A 42 -11.29 -10.22 -12.75
N GLY A 43 -10.32 -9.51 -13.32
CA GLY A 43 -10.51 -8.74 -14.57
C GLY A 43 -10.26 -7.24 -14.48
N ASN A 44 -10.15 -6.66 -13.27
CA ASN A 44 -9.67 -5.28 -13.11
C ASN A 44 -8.44 -5.14 -12.21
N GLU A 45 -7.60 -6.18 -12.16
CA GLU A 45 -6.28 -6.13 -11.51
C GLU A 45 -5.41 -4.97 -12.01
N LEU A 46 -5.43 -4.69 -13.32
CA LEU A 46 -4.64 -3.61 -13.92
C LEU A 46 -5.17 -2.22 -13.53
N GLU A 47 -6.50 -2.09 -13.47
CA GLU A 47 -7.16 -0.86 -13.01
C GLU A 47 -6.88 -0.62 -11.53
N ASP A 48 -7.02 -1.66 -10.69
CA ASP A 48 -6.75 -1.60 -9.26
C ASP A 48 -5.27 -1.26 -8.99
N TRP A 49 -4.36 -1.81 -9.80
CA TRP A 49 -2.94 -1.48 -9.77
C TRP A 49 -2.69 -0.02 -10.11
N THR A 50 -3.23 0.46 -11.23
CA THR A 50 -3.04 1.85 -11.68
C THR A 50 -3.61 2.84 -10.67
N ARG A 51 -4.76 2.50 -10.08
CA ARG A 51 -5.38 3.29 -9.01
C ARG A 51 -4.53 3.29 -7.73
N ALA A 52 -4.03 2.13 -7.33
CA ALA A 52 -3.14 1.99 -6.17
C ALA A 52 -1.85 2.80 -6.32
N GLU A 53 -1.24 2.78 -7.51
CA GLU A 53 -0.02 3.54 -7.80
C GLU A 53 -0.27 5.05 -7.64
N ARG A 54 -1.33 5.58 -8.24
CA ARG A 54 -1.71 6.99 -8.12
C ARG A 54 -1.95 7.42 -6.68
N GLU A 55 -2.71 6.61 -5.93
CA GLU A 55 -3.03 6.94 -4.54
C GLU A 55 -1.80 6.90 -3.63
N LEU A 56 -0.91 5.93 -3.83
CA LEU A 56 0.35 5.88 -3.10
C LEU A 56 1.25 7.05 -3.50
N LEU A 57 1.36 7.36 -4.79
CA LEU A 57 2.16 8.49 -5.26
C LEU A 57 1.70 9.82 -4.62
N GLU A 58 0.39 10.03 -4.49
CA GLU A 58 -0.15 11.20 -3.77
C GLU A 58 0.18 11.16 -2.27
N LYS A 59 0.04 10.01 -1.61
CA LYS A 59 0.38 9.89 -0.17
C LYS A 59 1.87 10.15 0.09
N TYR A 60 2.75 9.64 -0.78
CA TYR A 60 4.20 9.83 -0.69
C TYR A 60 4.64 11.26 -1.02
N SER A 61 3.89 12.00 -1.84
CA SER A 61 4.13 13.42 -2.09
C SER A 61 3.67 14.28 -0.90
N LYS A 62 2.50 14.00 -0.31
CA LYS A 62 1.96 14.70 0.87
C LYS A 62 2.74 14.43 2.16
N SER A 63 3.33 13.25 2.33
CA SER A 63 4.15 12.94 3.52
C SER A 63 5.46 13.72 3.58
N ARG A 64 5.90 14.30 2.46
CA ARG A 64 7.12 15.11 2.37
C ARG A 64 7.01 16.47 3.07
N GLY A 65 5.79 16.91 3.42
CA GLY A 65 5.52 18.21 4.03
C GLY A 65 5.28 18.21 5.55
N LYS A 66 5.33 17.06 6.23
CA LYS A 66 5.05 16.96 7.68
C LYS A 66 6.17 16.30 8.47
N THR A 67 7.39 16.79 8.28
CA THR A 67 8.43 16.71 9.31
C THR A 67 9.05 18.08 9.43
N SER A 68 8.36 19.00 10.10
CA SER A 68 9.01 20.17 10.69
C SER A 68 10.06 19.63 11.67
N PRO A 69 11.37 19.86 11.46
CA PRO A 69 12.30 19.73 12.55
C PRO A 69 11.93 20.84 13.54
N LYS A 70 11.75 20.52 14.82
CA LYS A 70 11.88 21.54 15.85
C LYS A 70 13.39 21.72 16.07
N PRO A 71 14.05 22.81 15.64
CA PRO A 71 15.28 23.21 16.27
C PRO A 71 14.87 23.92 17.56
N ILE A 72 15.02 23.26 18.71
CA ILE A 72 15.09 24.04 19.95
C ILE A 72 16.54 24.02 20.40
N ALA A 73 17.16 25.17 20.16
CA ALA A 73 18.40 25.60 20.74
C ALA A 73 18.23 25.82 22.25
N ALA A 74 19.23 25.43 23.04
CA ALA A 74 19.76 26.12 24.23
C ALA A 74 20.85 25.24 24.86
#